data_AF-A0A965M953-F1
#
_entry.id   AF-A0A965M953-F1
#
_cell.length_a   1.000
_cell.length_b   1.000
_cell.length_c   1.000
_cell.angle_alpha   90.00
_cell.angle_beta   90.00
_cell.angle_gamma   90.00
#
_symmetry.space_group_name_H-M   'P 1'
#
loop_
_entity.id
_entity.type
_entity.pdbx_description
1 polymer ?
#
loop_
_entity_poly.entity_id
_entity_poly.type
_entity_poly.pdbx_seq_one_letter_code
_entity_poly.pdbx_strand_id
1 'polypeptide(L)' 'MEKTNGLAGEVSPYLLQHAHNPVDWMPWGESVWRRAKAENKPV' A
#
# COMPACT_ATOMS: atom_id res chain seq x y z
N MET A 1 15.35 -5.16 -9.64
CA MET A 1 13.93 -5.05 -10.00
C MET A 1 13.32 -4.01 -9.10
N GLU A 2 12.68 -2.99 -9.68
CA GLU A 2 11.99 -1.97 -8.91
C GLU A 2 10.80 -2.61 -8.18
N LYS A 3 10.68 -2.40 -6.86
CA LYS A 3 9.62 -2.99 -6.06
C LYS A 3 8.33 -2.20 -6.32
N THR A 4 7.27 -2.89 -6.72
CA THR A 4 5.93 -2.30 -6.87
C THR A 4 5.11 -2.59 -5.62
N ASN A 5 4.58 -1.55 -4.98
CA ASN A 5 3.74 -1.65 -3.79
C ASN A 5 2.24 -1.75 -4.15
N GLY A 6 1.38 -1.73 -3.12
CA GLY A 6 -0.06 -1.92 -3.28
C GLY A 6 -0.78 -0.80 -4.05
N LEU A 7 -0.15 0.36 -4.26
CA LEU A 7 -0.76 1.49 -4.97
C LEU A 7 -0.82 1.29 -6.50
N ALA A 8 -0.15 0.29 -7.05
CA ALA A 8 -0.15 0.02 -8.49
C ALA A 8 -1.52 -0.36 -9.08
N GLY A 9 -2.48 -0.76 -8.24
CA GLY A 9 -3.85 -1.07 -8.65
C GLY A 9 -4.82 0.11 -8.56
N GLU A 10 -4.37 1.27 -8.08
CA GLU A 10 -5.22 2.44 -7.89
C GLU A 10 -5.49 3.18 -9.20
N VAL A 11 -6.60 3.92 -9.26
CA VAL A 11 -6.95 4.73 -10.44
C VAL A 11 -6.43 6.16 -10.34
N SER A 12 -6.09 6.62 -9.14
CA SER A 12 -5.62 7.97 -8.91
C SER A 12 -4.21 8.16 -9.50
N PRO A 13 -4.00 9.14 -10.41
CA PRO A 13 -2.67 9.41 -10.96
C PRO A 13 -1.63 9.72 -9.89
N TYR A 14 -2.05 10.37 -8.80
CA TYR A 14 -1.19 10.67 -7.66
C TYR A 14 -0.71 9.40 -6.93
N LEU A 15 -1.60 8.43 -6.72
CA LEU A 15 -1.22 7.17 -6.05
C LEU A 15 -0.34 6.30 -6.95
N LEU A 16 -0.64 6.25 -8.25
CA LEU A 16 0.15 5.54 -9.24
C LEU A 16 1.59 6.08 -9.34
N GLN A 17 1.78 7.39 -9.21
CA GLN A 17 3.11 8.01 -9.16
C GLN A 17 3.98 7.47 -8.00
N HIS A 18 3.37 6.94 -6.95
CA HIS A 18 4.04 6.41 -5.77
C HIS A 18 4.08 4.87 -5.70
N ALA A 19 3.64 4.19 -6.77
CA ALA A 19 3.57 2.73 -6.83
C ALA A 19 4.94 2.04 -6.72
N HIS A 20 6.03 2.74 -7.03
CA HIS A 20 7.39 2.22 -7.01
C HIS A 20 8.26 2.78 -5.88
N ASN A 21 7.66 3.57 -4.98
CA ASN A 21 8.37 4.06 -3.80
C ASN A 21 8.80 2.88 -2.91
N PRO A 22 9.94 3.00 -2.21
CA PRO A 22 10.49 1.91 -1.41
C PRO A 22 9.61 1.51 -0.21
N VAL A 23 8.77 2.45 0.26
CA VAL A 23 7.77 2.19 1.30
C VAL A 23 6.67 1.28 0.74
N ASP A 24 6.28 0.26 1.51
CA ASP A 24 5.22 -0.69 1.15
C ASP A 24 3.82 -0.06 1.30
N TRP A 25 3.56 1.00 0.55
CA TRP A 25 2.26 1.66 0.58
C TRP A 25 1.15 0.69 0.18
N MET A 26 0.05 0.75 0.92
CA MET A 26 -1.19 0.04 0.63
C MET A 26 -2.31 1.07 0.52
N PRO A 27 -3.27 0.88 -0.39
CA PRO A 27 -4.44 1.73 -0.42
C PRO A 27 -5.24 1.58 0.87
N TRP A 28 -5.80 2.69 1.33
CA TRP A 28 -6.55 2.71 2.57
C TRP A 28 -7.83 1.88 2.47
N GLY A 29 -8.04 0.97 3.42
CA GLY A 29 -9.22 0.11 3.44
C GLY A 29 -9.19 -0.92 4.55
N GLU A 30 -10.25 -1.72 4.64
CA GLU A 30 -10.42 -2.74 5.69
C GLU A 30 -9.30 -3.80 5.67
N SER A 31 -8.72 -4.09 4.51
CA SER A 31 -7.59 -5.01 4.37
C SER A 31 -6.36 -4.57 5.15
N VAL A 32 -6.06 -3.26 5.19
CA VAL A 32 -4.91 -2.70 5.92
C VAL A 32 -5.11 -2.89 7.43
N TRP A 33 -6.30 -2.57 7.94
CA TRP A 33 -6.63 -2.75 9.35
C TRP A 33 -6.61 -4.23 9.76
N ARG A 34 -7.16 -5.13 8.93
CA ARG A 34 -7.11 -6.58 9.17
C ARG A 34 -5.67 -7.10 9.22
N ARG A 35 -4.83 -6.65 8.28
CA ARG A 35 -3.40 -7.00 8.25
C ARG A 35 -2.66 -6.47 9.48
N ALA A 36 -2.85 -5.19 9.82
CA ALA A 36 -2.23 -4.57 10.99
C ALA A 36 -2.59 -5.30 12.30
N LYS A 37 -3.88 -5.66 12.47
CA LYS A 37 -4.33 -6.45 13.61
C LYS A 37 -3.72 -7.86 13.63
N ALA A 38 -3.69 -8.55 12.48
CA ALA A 38 -3.14 -9.91 12.37
C ALA A 38 -1.63 -9.95 12.62
N GLU A 39 -0.90 -8.93 12.18
CA GLU A 39 0.55 -8.80 12.38
C GLU A 39 0.91 -8.14 13.72
N ASN A 40 -0.07 -7.71 14.52
CA ASN A 40 0.11 -6.92 15.73
C ASN A 40 1.02 -5.69 15.52
N LYS A 41 0.72 -4.91 14.48
CA LYS A 41 1.43 -3.70 14.10
C LYS A 41 0.48 -2.49 14.09
N PRO A 42 1.00 -1.28 14.36
CA PRO A 42 0.25 -0.05 14.10
C PRO A 42 0.06 0.15 12.58
N VAL A 43 -0.88 1.04 12.24
CA VAL A 43 -1.08 1.58 10.88
C VAL A 43 -0.44 2.96 10.80
#